data_AF-A0A2V5KWU0-F1
#
_entry.id   AF-A0A2V5KWU0-F1
#
_cell.length_a   1.000
_cell.length_b   1.000
_cell.length_c   1.000
_cell.angle_alpha   90.00
_cell.angle_beta   90.00
_cell.angle_gamma   90.00
#
_symmetry.space_group_name_H-M   'P 1'
#
loop_
_entity.id
_entity.type
_entity.pdbx_description
1 polymer ?
#
loop_
_entity_poly.entity_id
_entity_poly.type
_entity_poly.pdbx_seq_one_letter_code
_entity_poly.pdbx_strand_id
1 'polypeptide(L)'
;MATQIHSMQFTVPLVGALIGIVILLFGRKLFWLCVAAVGFVAGVELAPHLVNEPSALLQLTVAIVLGLIGALLALFLQKVAIAVFGFLAGGKLAGAIAAAFFVHYVQYSTVIFVVGGVIGAILLLTLFDWALIVVSSLIGAHLIQSAIVLPPSGSTIVFIGVAIVGIVVQAASFRRSAL
;
A
#
# COMPACT_ATOMS: atom_id res chain seq x y z
N MET A 1 7.49 5.11 -41.10
CA MET A 1 8.24 5.21 -39.82
C MET A 1 7.84 6.42 -38.97
N ALA A 2 7.48 7.58 -39.54
CA ALA A 2 7.10 8.78 -38.77
C ALA A 2 5.73 8.69 -38.04
N THR A 3 4.77 7.91 -38.55
CA THR A 3 3.43 7.73 -37.95
C THR A 3 3.40 6.83 -36.70
N GLN A 4 4.41 5.98 -36.51
CA GLN A 4 4.55 5.09 -35.33
C GLN A 4 5.09 5.83 -34.10
N ILE A 5 5.88 6.89 -34.29
CA ILE A 5 6.45 7.66 -33.17
C ILE A 5 5.39 8.53 -32.49
N HIS A 6 4.45 9.07 -33.26
CA HIS A 6 3.41 9.96 -32.75
C HIS A 6 2.38 9.23 -31.86
N SER A 7 2.08 7.96 -32.17
CA SER A 7 1.20 7.13 -31.35
C SER A 7 1.82 6.75 -30.00
N MET A 8 3.15 6.54 -29.93
CA MET A 8 3.83 6.28 -28.67
C MET A 8 3.89 7.51 -27.74
N GLN A 9 3.94 8.73 -28.29
CA GLN A 9 3.94 9.97 -27.49
C GLN A 9 2.63 10.24 -26.75
N PHE A 10 1.48 9.78 -27.25
CA PHE A 10 0.20 9.89 -26.54
C PHE A 10 -0.10 8.66 -25.67
N THR A 11 0.39 7.48 -26.05
CA THR A 11 0.13 6.24 -25.32
C THR A 11 0.80 6.23 -23.95
N VAL A 12 2.07 6.63 -23.85
CA VAL A 12 2.82 6.63 -22.58
C VAL A 12 2.19 7.55 -21.51
N PRO A 13 1.85 8.82 -21.80
CA PRO A 13 1.20 9.69 -20.82
C PRO A 13 -0.24 9.26 -20.50
N LEU A 14 -1.00 8.73 -21.47
CA LEU A 14 -2.35 8.23 -21.22
C LEU A 14 -2.34 6.98 -20.31
N VAL A 15 -1.37 6.08 -20.52
CA VAL A 15 -1.14 4.92 -19.66
C VAL A 15 -0.70 5.38 -18.27
N GLY A 16 0.19 6.36 -18.16
CA GLY A 16 0.58 6.96 -16.88
C GLY A 16 -0.59 7.58 -16.11
N ALA A 17 -1.50 8.27 -16.81
CA ALA A 17 -2.71 8.84 -16.21
C ALA A 17 -3.70 7.76 -15.74
N LEU A 18 -3.91 6.71 -16.54
CA LEU A 18 -4.74 5.56 -16.15
C LEU A 18 -4.15 4.82 -14.94
N ILE A 19 -2.85 4.57 -14.93
CA ILE A 19 -2.16 3.96 -13.80
C ILE A 19 -2.23 4.88 -12.57
N GLY A 20 -2.09 6.20 -12.75
CA GLY A 20 -2.26 7.19 -11.69
C GLY A 20 -3.67 7.18 -11.09
N ILE A 21 -4.71 7.09 -11.92
CA ILE A 21 -6.10 6.95 -11.49
C ILE A 21 -6.31 5.64 -10.75
N VAL A 22 -5.79 4.52 -11.26
CA VAL A 22 -5.87 3.22 -10.58
C VAL A 22 -5.17 3.28 -9.24
N ILE A 23 -3.98 3.86 -9.14
CA ILE A 23 -3.25 3.99 -7.88
C ILE A 23 -3.98 4.93 -6.91
N LEU A 24 -4.59 6.02 -7.39
CA LEU A 24 -5.43 6.93 -6.60
C LEU A 24 -6.70 6.27 -6.08
N LEU A 25 -7.29 5.35 -6.84
CA LEU A 25 -8.51 4.66 -6.42
C LEU A 25 -8.20 3.42 -5.55
N PHE A 26 -7.07 2.76 -5.82
CA PHE A 26 -6.70 1.48 -5.22
C PHE A 26 -5.49 1.54 -4.28
N GLY A 27 -5.07 2.72 -3.78
CA GLY A 27 -3.89 2.87 -2.92
C GLY A 27 -3.81 1.86 -1.76
N ARG A 28 -4.93 1.66 -1.05
CA ARG A 28 -5.06 0.63 0.01
C ARG A 28 -5.07 -0.81 -0.49
N LYS A 29 -5.53 -1.02 -1.73
CA LYS A 29 -5.66 -2.32 -2.40
C LYS A 29 -4.38 -2.74 -3.13
N LEU A 30 -3.37 -1.87 -3.25
CA LEU A 30 -2.12 -2.19 -3.93
C LEU A 30 -1.31 -3.25 -3.18
N PHE A 31 -1.34 -3.23 -1.84
CA PHE A 31 -0.72 -4.28 -1.01
C PHE A 31 -1.40 -5.64 -1.25
N TRP A 32 -2.73 -5.65 -1.29
CA TRP A 32 -3.54 -6.84 -1.61
C TRP A 32 -3.19 -7.42 -2.98
N LEU A 33 -3.05 -6.55 -3.99
CA LEU A 33 -2.70 -6.93 -5.34
C LEU A 33 -1.28 -7.52 -5.45
N CYS A 34 -0.30 -6.94 -4.74
CA CYS A 34 1.07 -7.49 -4.73
C CYS A 34 1.11 -8.91 -4.18
N VAL A 35 0.48 -9.16 -3.02
CA VAL A 35 0.47 -10.50 -2.43
C VAL A 35 -0.38 -11.47 -3.28
N ALA A 36 -1.45 -10.98 -3.92
CA ALA A 36 -2.19 -11.77 -4.90
C ALA A 36 -1.33 -12.17 -6.10
N ALA A 37 -0.50 -11.26 -6.62
CA ALA A 37 0.42 -11.54 -7.71
C ALA A 37 1.48 -12.58 -7.30
N VAL A 38 2.03 -12.48 -6.09
CA VAL A 38 2.94 -13.50 -5.54
C VAL A 38 2.23 -14.85 -5.40
N GLY A 39 0.99 -14.87 -4.89
CA GLY A 39 0.17 -16.07 -4.82
C GLY A 39 -0.12 -16.68 -6.20
N PHE A 40 -0.37 -15.84 -7.20
CA PHE A 40 -0.58 -16.27 -8.58
C PHE A 40 0.68 -16.92 -9.16
N VAL A 41 1.85 -16.29 -9.01
CA VAL A 41 3.15 -16.84 -9.45
C VAL A 41 3.42 -18.17 -8.76
N ALA A 42 3.23 -18.25 -7.44
CA ALA A 42 3.37 -19.49 -6.69
C ALA A 42 2.40 -20.57 -7.20
N GLY A 43 1.16 -20.22 -7.57
CA GLY A 43 0.20 -21.16 -8.15
C GLY A 43 0.58 -21.65 -9.54
N VAL A 44 1.21 -20.81 -10.36
CA VAL A 44 1.78 -21.21 -11.67
C VAL A 44 2.91 -22.22 -11.49
N GLU A 45 3.79 -22.02 -10.50
CA GLU A 45 4.93 -22.90 -10.21
C GLU A 45 4.53 -24.21 -9.52
N LEU A 46 3.52 -24.18 -8.64
CA LEU A 46 3.04 -25.36 -7.95
C LEU A 46 2.15 -26.25 -8.82
N ALA A 47 1.40 -25.71 -9.77
CA ALA A 47 0.50 -26.48 -10.64
C ALA A 47 1.14 -27.73 -11.28
N PRO A 48 2.33 -27.68 -11.90
CA PRO A 48 2.99 -28.87 -12.46
C PRO A 48 3.53 -29.86 -11.42
N HIS A 49 3.70 -29.44 -10.16
CA HIS A 49 4.14 -30.34 -9.08
C HIS A 49 2.98 -31.16 -8.50
N LEU A 50 1.73 -30.70 -8.63
CA LEU A 50 0.56 -31.41 -8.12
C LEU A 50 -0.01 -32.45 -9.10
N VAL A 51 0.21 -32.30 -10.41
CA VAL A 51 -0.35 -33.19 -11.45
C VAL A 51 0.67 -33.42 -12.56
N ASN A 52 0.97 -34.68 -12.89
CA ASN A 52 1.75 -35.04 -14.08
C ASN A 52 0.90 -34.77 -15.34
N GLU A 53 1.39 -33.90 -16.23
CA GLU A 53 0.68 -33.33 -17.41
C GLU A 53 -0.45 -32.32 -17.08
N PRO A 54 -0.11 -31.15 -16.53
CA PRO A 54 -1.10 -30.10 -16.31
C PRO A 54 -1.57 -29.50 -17.65
N SER A 55 -2.88 -29.53 -17.90
CA SER A 55 -3.47 -28.73 -18.97
C SER A 55 -3.34 -27.23 -18.66
N ALA A 56 -3.20 -26.38 -19.68
CA ALA A 56 -3.07 -24.93 -19.51
C ALA A 56 -4.23 -24.31 -18.70
N LEU A 57 -5.44 -24.88 -18.83
CA LEU A 57 -6.61 -24.49 -18.05
C LEU A 57 -6.46 -24.82 -16.56
N LEU A 58 -5.89 -25.98 -16.22
CA LEU A 58 -5.67 -26.38 -14.83
C LEU A 58 -4.62 -25.49 -14.16
N GLN A 59 -3.52 -25.18 -14.85
CA GLN A 59 -2.49 -24.27 -14.35
C GLN A 59 -3.05 -22.86 -14.10
N LEU A 60 -3.85 -22.34 -15.04
CA LEU A 60 -4.51 -21.04 -14.86
C LEU A 60 -5.48 -21.06 -13.67
N THR A 61 -6.26 -22.13 -13.51
CA THR A 61 -7.23 -22.26 -12.42
C THR A 61 -6.53 -22.28 -11.06
N VAL A 62 -5.46 -23.07 -10.92
CA VAL A 62 -4.66 -23.13 -9.69
C VAL A 62 -4.04 -21.78 -9.40
N ALA A 63 -3.45 -21.11 -10.39
CA ALA A 63 -2.86 -19.78 -10.24
C ALA A 63 -3.88 -18.73 -9.77
N ILE A 64 -5.09 -18.72 -10.35
CA ILE A 64 -6.16 -17.81 -9.94
C ILE A 64 -6.60 -18.09 -8.49
N VAL A 65 -6.78 -19.36 -8.13
CA VAL A 65 -7.19 -19.76 -6.77
C VAL A 65 -6.13 -19.36 -5.75
N LEU A 66 -4.86 -19.68 -6.01
CA LEU A 66 -3.75 -19.35 -5.12
C LEU A 66 -3.50 -17.84 -5.05
N GLY A 67 -3.70 -17.11 -6.15
CA GLY A 67 -3.70 -15.66 -6.17
C GLY A 67 -4.80 -15.05 -5.31
N LEU A 68 -6.05 -15.55 -5.42
CA LEU A 68 -7.18 -15.14 -4.57
C LEU A 68 -6.92 -15.43 -3.08
N ILE A 69 -6.36 -16.59 -2.76
CA ILE A 69 -5.97 -16.95 -1.39
C ILE A 69 -4.90 -15.98 -0.89
N GLY A 70 -3.84 -15.73 -1.66
CA GLY A 70 -2.79 -14.78 -1.32
C GLY A 70 -3.34 -13.37 -1.06
N ALA A 71 -4.26 -12.94 -1.91
CA ALA A 71 -4.99 -11.70 -1.73
C ALA A 71 -5.73 -11.70 -0.38
N LEU A 72 -6.58 -12.69 -0.11
CA LEU A 72 -7.31 -12.78 1.16
C LEU A 72 -6.37 -12.77 2.36
N LEU A 73 -5.25 -13.49 2.27
CA LEU A 73 -4.20 -13.51 3.28
C LEU A 73 -3.59 -12.13 3.50
N ALA A 74 -3.35 -11.37 2.44
CA ALA A 74 -2.79 -10.02 2.54
C ALA A 74 -3.65 -9.12 3.43
N LEU A 75 -4.97 -9.18 3.33
CA LEU A 75 -5.88 -8.36 4.16
C LEU A 75 -5.71 -8.64 5.65
N PHE A 76 -5.49 -9.91 6.00
CA PHE A 76 -5.29 -10.32 7.37
C PHE A 76 -3.88 -10.03 7.86
N LEU A 77 -2.87 -10.47 7.08
CA LEU A 77 -1.46 -10.36 7.42
C LEU A 77 -0.99 -8.92 7.50
N GLN A 78 -1.53 -8.02 6.66
CA GLN A 78 -1.26 -6.60 6.71
C GLN A 78 -1.64 -6.01 8.07
N LYS A 79 -2.86 -6.24 8.54
CA LYS A 79 -3.32 -5.71 9.83
C LYS A 79 -2.52 -6.28 11.00
N VAL A 80 -2.25 -7.58 10.98
CA VAL A 80 -1.44 -8.25 12.00
C VAL A 80 -0.02 -7.70 12.02
N ALA A 81 0.62 -7.57 10.85
CA ALA A 81 1.97 -7.03 10.74
C ALA A 81 2.04 -5.59 11.29
N ILE A 82 1.13 -4.71 10.88
CA ILE A 82 1.09 -3.32 11.36
C ILE A 82 0.91 -3.28 12.89
N ALA A 83 -0.01 -4.08 13.44
CA ALA A 83 -0.25 -4.14 14.87
C ALA A 83 0.99 -4.64 15.64
N VAL A 84 1.63 -5.70 15.15
CA VAL A 84 2.83 -6.29 15.76
C VAL A 84 4.01 -5.31 15.71
N PHE A 85 4.28 -4.72 14.55
CA PHE A 85 5.32 -3.69 14.40
C PHE A 85 5.04 -2.47 15.27
N GLY A 86 3.78 -2.03 15.34
CA GLY A 86 3.37 -0.92 16.23
C GLY A 86 3.52 -1.27 17.70
N PHE A 87 3.22 -2.50 18.09
CA PHE A 87 3.42 -2.96 19.46
C PHE A 87 4.90 -3.01 19.85
N LEU A 88 5.74 -3.62 19.00
CA LEU A 88 7.17 -3.71 19.22
C LEU A 88 7.84 -2.32 19.23
N ALA A 89 7.53 -1.49 18.24
CA ALA A 89 8.10 -0.14 18.13
C ALA A 89 7.61 0.77 19.25
N GLY A 90 6.31 0.76 19.54
CA GLY A 90 5.71 1.56 20.61
C GLY A 90 6.24 1.16 21.99
N GLY A 91 6.34 -0.13 22.28
CA GLY A 91 6.87 -0.62 23.55
C GLY A 91 8.35 -0.25 23.73
N LYS A 92 9.17 -0.41 22.68
CA LYS A 92 10.60 0.00 22.70
C LYS A 92 10.75 1.51 22.87
N LEU A 93 9.95 2.30 22.15
CA LEU A 93 10.00 3.75 22.20
C LEU A 93 9.55 4.28 23.56
N ALA A 94 8.44 3.77 24.10
CA ALA A 94 7.98 4.12 25.44
C ALA A 94 9.00 3.72 26.50
N GLY A 95 9.64 2.56 26.36
CA GLY A 95 10.73 2.14 27.22
C GLY A 95 11.93 3.08 27.16
N ALA A 96 12.33 3.51 25.95
CA ALA A 96 13.42 4.47 25.77
C ALA A 96 13.13 5.84 26.38
N ILE A 97 11.90 6.35 26.19
CA ILE A 97 11.46 7.60 26.83
C ILE A 97 11.46 7.45 28.35
N ALA A 98 10.89 6.37 28.88
CA ALA A 98 10.84 6.15 30.31
C ALA A 98 12.25 6.01 30.93
N ALA A 99 13.16 5.32 30.26
CA ALA A 99 14.55 5.19 30.69
C ALA A 99 15.30 6.53 30.70
N ALA A 100 14.96 7.45 29.79
CA ALA A 100 15.55 8.78 29.73
C ALA A 100 15.08 9.72 30.85
N PHE A 101 13.83 9.56 31.34
CA PHE A 101 13.23 10.47 32.33
C PHE A 101 13.09 9.88 33.74
N PHE A 102 13.11 8.55 33.93
CA PHE A 102 12.85 7.91 35.22
C PHE A 102 14.04 7.06 35.73
N VAL A 103 14.51 7.39 36.94
CA VAL A 103 15.61 6.69 37.64
C VAL A 103 15.23 5.25 38.08
N HIS A 104 13.95 4.95 38.25
CA HIS A 104 13.43 3.64 38.70
C HIS A 104 12.79 2.80 37.59
N TYR A 105 13.27 2.95 36.35
CA TYR A 105 12.76 2.28 35.14
C TYR A 105 12.61 0.75 35.25
N VAL A 106 13.55 0.08 35.94
CA VAL A 106 13.66 -1.39 35.96
C VAL A 106 12.42 -2.07 36.55
N GLN A 107 11.74 -1.44 37.51
CA GLN A 107 10.63 -2.06 38.24
C GLN A 107 9.28 -2.01 37.47
N TYR A 108 9.12 -1.07 36.54
CA TYR A 108 7.89 -0.88 35.75
C TYR A 108 8.07 -1.14 34.25
N SER A 109 9.27 -1.57 33.82
CA SER A 109 9.65 -1.78 32.42
C SER A 109 8.63 -2.60 31.63
N THR A 110 8.12 -3.70 32.19
CA THR A 110 7.10 -4.54 31.53
C THR A 110 5.78 -3.79 31.29
N VAL A 111 5.31 -3.04 32.29
CA VAL A 111 4.04 -2.30 32.19
C VAL A 111 4.18 -1.18 31.16
N ILE A 112 5.29 -0.45 31.18
CA ILE A 112 5.58 0.62 30.22
C ILE A 112 5.70 0.07 28.80
N PHE A 113 6.34 -1.09 28.63
CA PHE A 113 6.45 -1.75 27.34
C PHE A 113 5.08 -2.19 26.80
N VAL A 114 4.23 -2.80 27.64
CA VAL A 114 2.88 -3.24 27.22
C VAL A 114 2.00 -2.05 26.89
N VAL A 115 1.95 -1.02 27.74
CA VAL A 115 1.15 0.18 27.49
C VAL A 115 1.65 0.94 26.26
N GLY A 116 2.97 1.16 26.17
CA GLY A 116 3.60 1.78 25.01
C GLY A 116 3.37 0.99 23.74
N GLY A 117 3.40 -0.35 23.82
CA GLY A 117 3.11 -1.23 22.70
C GLY A 117 1.66 -1.16 22.27
N VAL A 118 0.69 -1.22 23.19
CA VAL A 118 -0.73 -1.08 22.83
C VAL A 118 -1.00 0.27 22.18
N ILE A 119 -0.46 1.36 22.74
CA ILE A 119 -0.55 2.70 22.15
C ILE A 119 0.09 2.71 20.75
N GLY A 120 1.29 2.16 20.62
CA GLY A 120 1.99 2.09 19.34
C GLY A 120 1.24 1.27 18.29
N ALA A 121 0.63 0.15 18.67
CA ALA A 121 -0.18 -0.68 17.78
C ALA A 121 -1.41 0.09 17.28
N ILE A 122 -2.16 0.74 18.18
CA ILE A 122 -3.32 1.55 17.82
C ILE A 122 -2.91 2.73 16.92
N LEU A 123 -1.81 3.40 17.28
CA LEU A 123 -1.29 4.53 16.52
C LEU A 123 -0.91 4.10 15.10
N LEU A 124 -0.14 3.02 14.94
CA LEU A 124 0.28 2.53 13.63
C LEU A 124 -0.89 1.98 12.82
N LEU A 125 -1.84 1.26 13.42
CA LEU A 125 -3.06 0.81 12.74
C LEU A 125 -3.86 1.99 12.19
N THR A 126 -3.95 3.08 12.95
CA THR A 126 -4.66 4.29 12.51
C THR A 126 -3.85 5.05 11.46
N LEU A 127 -2.56 5.25 11.71
CA LEU A 127 -1.69 6.07 10.86
C LEU A 127 -1.41 5.40 9.52
N PHE A 128 -1.32 4.07 9.46
CA PHE A 128 -1.02 3.35 8.23
C PHE A 128 -2.08 3.60 7.14
N ASP A 129 -3.35 3.68 7.54
CA ASP A 129 -4.45 3.97 6.64
C ASP A 129 -4.37 5.38 6.06
N TRP A 130 -4.02 6.37 6.90
CA TRP A 130 -3.78 7.75 6.46
C TRP A 130 -2.51 7.86 5.60
N ALA A 131 -1.45 7.13 5.96
CA ALA A 131 -0.21 7.09 5.20
C ALA A 131 -0.46 6.54 3.78
N LEU A 132 -1.27 5.48 3.65
CA LEU A 132 -1.66 4.95 2.34
C LEU A 132 -2.41 5.98 1.49
N ILE A 133 -3.31 6.77 2.10
CA ILE A 133 -4.03 7.85 1.40
C ILE A 133 -3.02 8.89 0.90
N VAL A 134 -2.16 9.40 1.78
CA VAL A 134 -1.19 10.45 1.42
C VAL A 134 -0.22 9.96 0.35
N VAL A 135 0.37 8.78 0.53
CA VAL A 135 1.33 8.20 -0.41
C VAL A 135 0.68 7.89 -1.75
N SER A 136 -0.51 7.30 -1.76
CA SER A 136 -1.27 7.04 -3.00
C SER A 136 -1.59 8.33 -3.75
N SER A 137 -1.99 9.38 -3.03
CA SER A 137 -2.32 10.66 -3.63
C SER A 137 -1.09 11.36 -4.22
N LEU A 138 0.05 11.29 -3.52
CA LEU A 138 1.33 11.82 -4.02
C LEU A 138 1.80 11.08 -5.26
N ILE A 139 1.78 9.74 -5.25
CA ILE A 139 2.20 8.93 -6.40
C ILE A 139 1.28 9.18 -7.60
N GLY A 140 -0.04 9.19 -7.39
CA GLY A 140 -1.00 9.47 -8.45
C GLY A 140 -0.87 10.88 -9.03
N ALA A 141 -0.64 11.88 -8.17
CA ALA A 141 -0.37 13.25 -8.61
C ALA A 141 0.93 13.34 -9.41
N HIS A 142 1.99 12.64 -9.00
CA HIS A 142 3.25 12.59 -9.73
C HIS A 142 3.07 11.95 -11.12
N LEU A 143 2.30 10.87 -11.21
CA LEU A 143 2.02 10.21 -12.49
C LEU A 143 1.18 11.10 -13.43
N ILE A 144 0.16 11.78 -12.91
CA ILE A 144 -0.65 12.73 -13.69
C ILE A 144 0.21 13.92 -14.14
N GLN A 145 1.05 14.46 -13.26
CA GLN A 145 2.00 15.51 -13.61
C GLN A 145 2.94 15.05 -14.74
N SER A 146 3.50 13.85 -14.65
CA SER A 146 4.42 13.31 -15.66
C SER A 146 3.75 13.06 -17.02
N ALA A 147 2.42 12.93 -17.06
CA ALA A 147 1.66 12.77 -18.28
C ALA A 147 1.41 14.10 -19.02
N ILE A 148 1.58 15.26 -18.35
CA ILE A 148 1.29 16.57 -18.93
C ILE A 148 2.59 17.36 -19.09
N VAL A 149 2.92 17.72 -20.33
CA VAL A 149 4.10 18.53 -20.65
C VAL A 149 3.81 20.00 -20.32
N LEU A 150 4.06 20.41 -19.07
CA LEU A 150 3.93 21.79 -18.60
C LEU A 150 5.29 22.44 -18.28
N PRO A 151 5.40 23.78 -18.34
CA PRO A 151 6.54 24.51 -17.79
C PRO A 151 6.75 24.18 -16.29
N PRO A 152 8.00 24.25 -15.77
CA PRO A 152 8.32 23.82 -14.40
C PRO A 152 7.39 24.40 -13.33
N SER A 153 7.04 25.69 -13.44
CA SER A 153 6.17 26.40 -12.50
C SER A 153 4.73 25.88 -12.52
N GLY A 154 4.20 25.54 -13.69
CA GLY A 154 2.85 25.00 -13.85
C GLY A 154 2.75 23.53 -13.43
N SER A 155 3.84 22.77 -13.61
CA SER A 155 3.94 21.38 -13.21
C SER A 155 3.79 21.20 -11.68
N THR A 156 4.42 22.07 -10.89
CA THR A 156 4.29 22.06 -9.42
C THR A 156 2.87 22.40 -8.95
N ILE A 157 2.20 23.37 -9.60
CA ILE A 157 0.83 23.76 -9.25
C ILE A 157 -0.14 22.61 -9.52
N VAL A 158 -0.01 21.93 -10.66
CA VAL A 158 -0.84 20.76 -11.01
C VAL A 158 -0.58 19.62 -10.03
N PHE A 159 0.68 19.32 -9.71
CA PHE A 159 1.03 18.29 -8.74
C PHE A 159 0.37 18.53 -7.38
N ILE A 160 0.54 19.74 -6.81
CA ILE A 160 -0.04 20.09 -5.51
C ILE A 160 -1.57 20.05 -5.57
N GLY A 161 -2.17 20.63 -6.61
CA GLY A 161 -3.63 20.65 -6.77
C GLY A 161 -4.23 19.25 -6.85
N VAL A 162 -3.65 18.38 -7.68
CA VAL A 162 -4.10 16.99 -7.83
C VAL A 162 -3.86 16.18 -6.56
N ALA A 163 -2.72 16.37 -5.88
CA ALA A 163 -2.43 15.68 -4.62
C ALA A 163 -3.42 16.06 -3.51
N ILE A 164 -3.77 17.35 -3.38
CA ILE A 164 -4.78 17.82 -2.43
C ILE A 164 -6.14 17.22 -2.76
N VAL A 165 -6.55 17.27 -4.03
CA VAL A 165 -7.83 16.70 -4.47
C VAL A 165 -7.90 15.21 -4.16
N GLY A 166 -6.84 14.45 -4.48
CA GLY A 166 -6.77 13.03 -4.18
C GLY A 166 -6.87 12.74 -2.68
N ILE A 167 -6.16 13.51 -1.83
CA ILE A 167 -6.23 13.35 -0.37
C ILE A 167 -7.64 13.62 0.13
N VAL A 168 -8.29 14.70 -0.33
CA VAL A 168 -9.64 15.06 0.10
C VAL A 168 -10.65 13.99 -0.32
N VAL A 169 -10.59 13.51 -1.56
CA VAL A 169 -11.49 12.48 -2.10
C VAL A 169 -11.31 11.16 -1.35
N GLN A 170 -10.07 10.71 -1.18
CA GLN A 170 -9.77 9.46 -0.47
C GLN A 170 -10.09 9.55 1.04
N ALA A 171 -9.83 10.68 1.69
CA ALA A 171 -10.17 10.88 3.10
C ALA A 171 -11.68 10.99 3.33
N ALA A 172 -12.43 11.58 2.40
CA ALA A 172 -13.89 11.62 2.45
C ALA A 172 -14.51 10.23 2.26
N SER A 173 -14.00 9.42 1.33
CA SER A 173 -14.48 8.05 1.11
C SER A 173 -14.16 7.12 2.29
N PHE A 174 -13.00 7.30 2.94
CA PHE A 174 -12.63 6.57 4.15
C PHE A 174 -13.61 6.85 5.31
N ARG A 175 -13.92 8.13 5.56
CA ARG A 175 -14.87 8.53 6.61
C ARG A 175 -16.27 7.96 6.40
N ARG A 176 -16.71 7.87 5.14
CA ARG A 176 -18.04 7.35 4.79
C ARG A 176 -18.19 5.84 4.98
N SER A 177 -17.09 5.10 4.98
CA SER A 177 -17.09 3.66 5.23
C SER A 177 -17.08 3.32 6.73
N ALA A 178 -16.84 4.31 7.60
CA ALA A 178 -16.71 4.17 9.05
C ALA A 178 -17.93 4.70 9.83
N LEU A 179 -18.87 5.37 9.15
CA LEU A 179 -20.16 5.85 9.67
C LEU A 179 -21.26 4.87 9.24
#